data_AF-A0AAD5XIH4-F1
#
_entry.id   AF-A0AAD5XIH4-F1
#
_cell.length_a   1.000
_cell.length_b   1.000
_cell.length_c   1.000
_cell.angle_alpha   90.00
_cell.angle_beta   90.00
_cell.angle_gamma   90.00
#
_symmetry.space_group_name_H-M   'P 1'
#
loop_
_entity.id
_entity.type
_entity.pdbx_description
1 polymer ?
#
loop_
_entity_poly.entity_id
_entity_poly.type
_entity_poly.pdbx_seq_one_letter_code
_entity_poly.pdbx_strand_id
1 'polypeptide(L)'
;MEVPYVSKSFINRVFERMRDAERTNRPLDRVDKAAQLVHWMSAVTIEIAQYFLGAICNEAEKAMRGEFSRGQVEFVWVAFRLSVVVVMEMKRKGFETDNYAQLMGELQAAAFTNAGSRCPVDVVRGMMANKDGWIFMDYDVQANAFAVSTTLAIDMHNEDLTIENRIVGMRLMWQMFLHGYVMQIEEDLKANLPKPGQKRKAEPSVETLEKNLINRRTSAAKWQRVAALALQAKNSANTAESDKEFEATMALLHQSIEAVPEHYAKPFDVYAACKEREADSEALLKKRKFI
;
A
#
# COMPACT_ATOMS: atom_id res chain seq x y z
N MET A 1 14.98 -5.15 6.30
CA MET A 1 14.65 -4.31 5.13
C MET A 1 15.65 -3.17 5.10
N GLU A 2 16.35 -2.99 3.99
CA GLU A 2 17.11 -1.76 3.75
C GLU A 2 16.13 -0.60 3.56
N VAL A 3 16.40 0.52 4.22
CA VAL A 3 15.49 1.67 4.28
C VAL A 3 15.81 2.59 3.10
N PRO A 4 14.93 2.73 2.09
CA PRO A 4 15.24 3.52 0.91
C PRO A 4 15.30 5.00 1.24
N TYR A 5 16.04 5.75 0.43
CA TYR A 5 16.01 7.20 0.51
C TYR A 5 14.63 7.73 0.09
N VAL A 6 14.15 8.74 0.81
CA VAL A 6 13.02 9.59 0.40
C VAL A 6 13.43 11.04 0.53
N SER A 7 12.96 11.88 -0.40
CA SER A 7 13.42 13.27 -0.49
C SER A 7 13.09 14.08 0.76
N LYS A 8 13.92 15.08 1.05
CA LYS A 8 13.67 16.03 2.15
C LYS A 8 12.37 16.79 1.94
N SER A 9 12.09 17.15 0.69
CA SER A 9 10.84 17.81 0.29
C SER A 9 9.61 16.96 0.64
N PHE A 10 9.65 15.65 0.34
CA PHE A 10 8.59 14.72 0.73
C PHE A 10 8.43 14.63 2.25
N ILE A 11 9.53 14.40 2.98
CA ILE A 11 9.52 14.31 4.45
C ILE A 11 8.88 15.57 5.06
N ASN A 12 9.27 16.75 4.59
CA ASN A 12 8.75 18.02 5.09
C ASN A 12 7.24 18.15 4.86
N ARG A 13 6.72 17.76 3.68
CA ARG A 13 5.27 17.79 3.42
C ARG A 13 4.50 16.83 4.32
N VAL A 14 5.03 15.63 4.56
CA VAL A 14 4.42 14.68 5.50
C VAL A 14 4.38 15.27 6.91
N PHE A 15 5.48 15.86 7.38
CA PHE A 15 5.50 16.53 8.69
C PHE A 15 4.58 17.74 8.77
N GLU A 16 4.42 18.51 7.71
CA GLU A 16 3.42 19.59 7.63
C GLU A 16 2.00 19.04 7.79
N ARG A 17 1.64 17.99 7.06
CA ARG A 17 0.32 17.35 7.21
C ARG A 17 0.10 16.73 8.57
N MET A 18 1.12 16.12 9.15
CA MET A 18 1.11 15.62 10.53
C MET A 18 0.80 16.76 11.51
N ARG A 19 1.50 17.90 11.40
CA ARG A 19 1.23 19.09 12.23
C ARG A 19 -0.18 19.65 12.03
N ASP A 20 -0.72 19.61 10.82
CA ASP A 20 -2.10 20.04 10.59
C ASP A 20 -3.12 19.05 11.17
N ALA A 21 -2.84 17.75 11.12
CA ALA A 21 -3.61 16.71 11.80
C ALA A 21 -3.60 16.90 13.33
N GLU A 22 -2.47 17.33 13.91
CA GLU A 22 -2.37 17.67 15.34
C GLU A 22 -3.25 18.84 15.73
N ARG A 23 -3.23 19.90 14.91
CA ARG A 23 -4.00 21.13 15.13
C ARG A 23 -5.50 20.90 15.03
N THR A 24 -5.93 20.08 14.08
CA THR A 24 -7.36 19.82 13.79
C THR A 24 -7.98 18.79 14.73
N ASN A 25 -7.19 17.83 15.22
CA ASN A 25 -7.67 16.75 16.08
C ASN A 25 -7.00 16.82 17.46
N ARG A 26 -5.81 16.23 17.58
CA ARG A 26 -5.04 16.19 18.82
C ARG A 26 -3.58 15.77 18.57
N PRO A 27 -2.61 16.31 19.33
CA PRO A 27 -1.24 15.80 19.38
C PRO A 27 -1.15 14.28 19.65
N LEU A 28 -0.18 13.60 19.03
CA LEU A 28 -0.07 12.13 19.04
C LEU A 28 0.06 11.56 20.46
N ASP A 29 0.83 12.25 21.30
CA ASP A 29 1.09 11.90 22.72
C ASP A 29 -0.19 11.87 23.57
N ARG A 30 -1.21 12.64 23.16
CA ARG A 30 -2.49 12.77 23.85
C ARG A 30 -3.61 11.98 23.18
N VAL A 31 -3.30 11.22 22.13
CA VAL A 31 -4.27 10.33 21.48
C VAL A 31 -4.69 9.24 22.45
N ASP A 32 -5.99 9.11 22.66
CA ASP A 32 -6.57 8.13 23.57
C ASP A 32 -7.54 7.18 22.87
N LYS A 33 -7.72 7.30 21.54
CA LYS A 33 -8.64 6.49 20.72
C LYS A 33 -8.00 6.11 19.38
N ALA A 34 -8.25 4.88 18.93
CA ALA A 34 -7.76 4.38 17.63
C ALA A 34 -8.16 5.29 16.45
N ALA A 35 -9.39 5.83 16.45
CA ALA A 35 -9.86 6.76 15.42
C ALA A 35 -9.02 8.06 15.31
N GLN A 36 -8.36 8.49 16.38
CA GLN A 36 -7.44 9.64 16.31
C GLN A 36 -6.09 9.26 15.73
N LEU A 37 -5.61 8.03 15.98
CA LEU A 37 -4.43 7.47 15.31
C LEU A 37 -4.67 7.30 13.81
N VAL A 38 -5.89 6.93 13.41
CA VAL A 38 -6.30 6.86 12.00
C VAL A 38 -6.07 8.19 11.29
N HIS A 39 -6.50 9.32 11.88
CA HIS A 39 -6.30 10.65 11.29
C HIS A 39 -4.82 10.96 11.04
N TRP A 40 -3.99 10.64 12.02
CA TRP A 40 -2.53 10.78 11.93
C TRP A 40 -1.91 9.91 10.84
N MET A 41 -2.32 8.65 10.77
CA MET A 41 -1.80 7.73 9.75
C MET A 41 -2.36 8.02 8.36
N SER A 42 -3.57 8.57 8.25
CA SER A 42 -4.11 9.11 6.99
C SER A 42 -3.21 10.22 6.47
N ALA A 43 -2.76 11.16 7.31
CA ALA A 43 -1.88 12.25 6.89
C ALA A 43 -0.58 11.74 6.22
N VAL A 44 -0.01 10.65 6.73
CA VAL A 44 1.20 10.04 6.17
C VAL A 44 0.90 9.22 4.91
N THR A 45 -0.11 8.35 4.98
CA THR A 45 -0.41 7.41 3.90
C THR A 45 -0.99 8.08 2.66
N ILE A 46 -1.72 9.20 2.80
CA ILE A 46 -2.20 9.99 1.66
C ILE A 46 -1.03 10.53 0.84
N GLU A 47 -0.01 11.11 1.49
CA GLU A 47 1.16 11.67 0.77
C GLU A 47 1.92 10.58 0.00
N ILE A 48 2.01 9.38 0.56
CA ILE A 48 2.62 8.23 -0.14
C ILE A 48 1.73 7.79 -1.31
N ALA A 49 0.44 7.58 -1.05
CA ALA A 49 -0.50 7.04 -2.03
C ALA A 49 -0.71 7.98 -3.24
N GLN A 50 -0.55 9.30 -3.07
CA GLN A 50 -0.65 10.28 -4.15
C GLN A 50 0.36 10.04 -5.28
N TYR A 51 1.55 9.50 -4.99
CA TYR A 51 2.54 9.14 -6.02
C TYR A 51 2.09 7.98 -6.92
N PHE A 52 1.10 7.21 -6.49
CA PHE A 52 0.58 6.10 -7.27
C PHE A 52 -0.62 6.49 -8.13
N LEU A 53 -1.04 7.77 -8.15
CA LEU A 53 -2.05 8.33 -9.08
C LEU A 53 -3.31 7.45 -9.27
N GLY A 54 -3.79 6.82 -8.20
CA GLY A 54 -4.95 5.93 -8.22
C GLY A 54 -4.67 4.46 -8.58
N ALA A 55 -3.43 4.12 -8.94
CA ALA A 55 -2.97 2.74 -9.07
C ALA A 55 -2.93 2.00 -7.73
N ILE A 56 -2.83 2.71 -6.61
CA ILE A 56 -3.05 2.17 -5.26
C ILE A 56 -4.20 2.93 -4.61
N CYS A 57 -5.14 2.20 -4.02
CA CYS A 57 -6.36 2.75 -3.43
C CYS A 57 -6.67 2.09 -2.09
N ASN A 58 -7.31 2.83 -1.17
CA ASN A 58 -7.76 2.24 0.09
C ASN A 58 -9.14 1.59 -0.11
N GLU A 59 -9.24 0.29 0.15
CA GLU A 59 -10.47 -0.49 0.07
C GLU A 59 -10.75 -1.29 1.35
N ALA A 60 -10.39 -0.76 2.53
CA ALA A 60 -10.58 -1.41 3.82
C ALA A 60 -11.97 -2.03 4.04
N GLU A 61 -13.03 -1.41 3.51
CA GLU A 61 -14.40 -1.91 3.68
C GLU A 61 -14.85 -2.97 2.67
N LYS A 62 -14.17 -3.08 1.52
CA LYS A 62 -14.61 -3.92 0.39
C LYS A 62 -13.66 -5.08 0.11
N ALA A 63 -12.37 -4.92 0.35
CA ALA A 63 -11.36 -5.91 -0.04
C ALA A 63 -11.28 -7.11 0.90
N MET A 64 -11.55 -6.93 2.20
CA MET A 64 -11.31 -7.96 3.23
C MET A 64 -12.58 -8.46 3.93
N ARG A 65 -13.79 -8.00 3.54
CA ARG A 65 -15.04 -8.51 4.11
C ARG A 65 -15.36 -9.91 3.56
N GLY A 66 -14.90 -10.93 4.27
CA GLY A 66 -15.24 -12.34 4.09
C GLY A 66 -14.96 -13.14 5.37
N GLU A 67 -15.26 -14.44 5.38
CA GLU A 67 -15.13 -15.37 6.53
C GLU A 67 -13.71 -15.45 7.15
N PHE A 68 -12.72 -14.79 6.55
CA PHE A 68 -11.30 -14.88 6.89
C PHE A 68 -10.75 -13.67 7.67
N SER A 69 -11.40 -12.50 7.62
CA SER A 69 -10.99 -11.34 8.44
C SER A 69 -11.62 -11.43 9.82
N ARG A 70 -10.80 -11.28 10.87
CA ARG A 70 -11.20 -11.46 12.28
C ARG A 70 -11.11 -10.17 13.10
N GLY A 71 -10.51 -9.13 12.54
CA GLY A 71 -10.19 -7.89 13.23
C GLY A 71 -10.79 -6.63 12.61
N GLN A 72 -10.67 -5.52 13.35
CA GLN A 72 -10.87 -4.19 12.79
C GLN A 72 -9.56 -3.76 12.12
N VAL A 73 -9.61 -3.61 10.80
CA VAL A 73 -8.51 -3.06 9.99
C VAL A 73 -8.88 -1.64 9.56
N GLU A 74 -7.97 -0.69 9.77
CA GLU A 74 -8.21 0.71 9.47
C GLU A 74 -7.93 1.05 8.01
N PHE A 75 -6.87 0.47 7.43
CA PHE A 75 -6.48 0.69 6.03
C PHE A 75 -6.13 -0.63 5.34
N VAL A 76 -6.68 -0.84 4.16
CA VAL A 76 -6.29 -1.92 3.25
C VAL A 76 -5.98 -1.28 1.90
N TRP A 77 -4.71 -1.20 1.56
CA TRP A 77 -4.27 -0.62 0.30
C TRP A 77 -4.23 -1.70 -0.76
N VAL A 78 -4.90 -1.43 -1.88
CA VAL A 78 -5.11 -2.36 -2.98
C VAL A 78 -4.54 -1.76 -4.26
N ALA A 79 -3.67 -2.50 -4.94
CA ALA A 79 -3.14 -2.11 -6.23
C ALA A 79 -4.14 -2.49 -7.34
N PHE A 80 -4.48 -1.52 -8.20
CA PHE A 80 -5.48 -1.58 -9.28
C PHE A 80 -6.84 -2.19 -8.89
N ARG A 81 -7.18 -2.19 -7.60
CA ARG A 81 -8.37 -2.88 -7.04
C ARG A 81 -8.37 -4.40 -7.23
N LEU A 82 -7.19 -5.00 -7.39
CA LEU A 82 -7.03 -6.42 -7.68
C LEU A 82 -6.27 -7.17 -6.59
N SER A 83 -5.21 -6.58 -6.04
CA SER A 83 -4.45 -7.20 -4.94
C SER A 83 -4.27 -6.28 -3.75
N VAL A 84 -4.55 -6.81 -2.57
CA VAL A 84 -4.18 -6.23 -1.29
C VAL A 84 -2.66 -6.26 -1.17
N VAL A 85 -2.05 -5.09 -1.03
CA VAL A 85 -0.59 -4.93 -0.95
C VAL A 85 -0.12 -4.51 0.43
N VAL A 86 -0.94 -3.73 1.15
CA VAL A 86 -0.62 -3.27 2.51
C VAL A 86 -1.87 -3.33 3.39
N VAL A 87 -1.73 -3.94 4.57
CA VAL A 87 -2.72 -3.93 5.64
C VAL A 87 -2.21 -3.09 6.80
N MET A 88 -3.01 -2.16 7.34
CA MET A 88 -2.60 -1.35 8.48
C MET A 88 -3.63 -1.37 9.60
N GLU A 89 -3.13 -1.61 10.81
CA GLU A 89 -3.93 -1.65 12.03
C GLU A 89 -3.49 -0.60 13.05
N MET A 90 -4.45 0.05 13.67
CA MET A 90 -4.23 1.10 14.66
C MET A 90 -4.60 0.58 16.05
N LYS A 91 -3.61 0.56 16.96
CA LYS A 91 -3.80 0.06 18.31
C LYS A 91 -3.87 1.22 19.29
N ARG A 92 -4.96 1.26 20.07
CA ARG A 92 -5.17 2.29 21.09
C ARG A 92 -4.14 2.21 22.21
N LYS A 93 -3.73 1.00 22.58
CA LYS A 93 -2.79 0.70 23.68
C LYS A 93 -1.45 0.23 23.11
N GLY A 94 -0.54 -0.16 23.99
CA GLY A 94 0.67 -0.89 23.64
C GLY A 94 0.40 -2.13 22.78
N PHE A 95 1.45 -2.65 22.17
CA PHE A 95 1.37 -3.86 21.35
C PHE A 95 1.29 -5.10 22.24
N GLU A 96 0.15 -5.78 22.21
CA GLU A 96 -0.09 -7.02 22.95
C GLU A 96 0.04 -8.23 22.02
N THR A 97 0.31 -9.43 22.54
CA THR A 97 0.48 -10.66 21.73
C THR A 97 -0.69 -10.91 20.78
N ASP A 98 -1.92 -10.67 21.25
CA ASP A 98 -3.13 -10.83 20.44
C ASP A 98 -3.17 -9.85 19.25
N ASN A 99 -2.51 -8.69 19.34
CA ASN A 99 -2.42 -7.75 18.22
C ASN A 99 -1.57 -8.31 17.08
N TYR A 100 -0.45 -8.97 17.40
CA TYR A 100 0.38 -9.63 16.38
C TYR A 100 -0.38 -10.77 15.72
N ALA A 101 -1.04 -11.62 16.52
CA ALA A 101 -1.83 -12.73 16.00
C ALA A 101 -2.97 -12.24 15.09
N GLN A 102 -3.62 -11.12 15.44
CA GLN A 102 -4.62 -10.49 14.60
C GLN A 102 -4.03 -10.07 13.25
N LEU A 103 -2.96 -9.26 13.24
CA LEU A 103 -2.35 -8.81 11.98
C LEU A 103 -1.85 -9.99 11.14
N MET A 104 -1.26 -11.01 11.74
CA MET A 104 -0.85 -12.23 11.02
C MET A 104 -2.03 -12.88 10.30
N GLY A 105 -3.18 -12.99 10.96
CA GLY A 105 -4.42 -13.50 10.37
C GLY A 105 -4.92 -12.63 9.22
N GLU A 106 -4.88 -11.31 9.36
CA GLU A 106 -5.28 -10.38 8.28
C GLU A 106 -4.34 -10.45 7.07
N LEU A 107 -3.03 -10.61 7.28
CA LEU A 107 -2.07 -10.80 6.18
C LEU A 107 -2.30 -12.12 5.43
N GLN A 108 -2.65 -13.20 6.14
CA GLN A 108 -3.03 -14.47 5.54
C GLN A 108 -4.34 -14.36 4.75
N ALA A 109 -5.35 -13.68 5.30
CA ALA A 109 -6.62 -13.43 4.63
C ALA A 109 -6.44 -12.58 3.36
N ALA A 110 -5.52 -11.61 3.39
CA ALA A 110 -5.15 -10.81 2.22
C ALA A 110 -4.47 -11.65 1.15
N ALA A 111 -3.52 -12.53 1.53
CA ALA A 111 -2.89 -13.47 0.60
C ALA A 111 -3.91 -14.40 -0.06
N PHE A 112 -4.86 -14.93 0.73
CA PHE A 112 -5.96 -15.75 0.22
C PHE A 112 -6.86 -14.97 -0.77
N THR A 113 -7.21 -13.74 -0.42
CA THR A 113 -8.01 -12.84 -1.27
C THR A 113 -7.31 -12.56 -2.61
N ASN A 114 -6.00 -12.32 -2.56
CA ASN A 114 -5.16 -12.08 -3.73
C ASN A 114 -5.13 -13.31 -4.65
N ALA A 115 -4.98 -14.52 -4.08
CA ALA A 115 -5.05 -15.76 -4.83
C ALA A 115 -6.44 -15.95 -5.48
N GLY A 116 -7.53 -15.66 -4.76
CA GLY A 116 -8.91 -15.72 -5.28
C GLY A 116 -9.16 -14.73 -6.43
N SER A 117 -8.56 -13.55 -6.35
CA SER A 117 -8.65 -12.48 -7.37
C SER A 117 -7.75 -12.74 -8.59
N ARG A 118 -7.09 -13.90 -8.67
CA ARG A 118 -6.14 -14.31 -9.71
C ARG A 118 -4.91 -13.40 -9.82
N CYS A 119 -4.55 -12.74 -8.72
CA CYS A 119 -3.32 -11.96 -8.60
C CYS A 119 -2.55 -12.42 -7.36
N PRO A 120 -2.02 -13.66 -7.34
CA PRO A 120 -1.28 -14.17 -6.18
C PRO A 120 -0.01 -13.34 -6.00
N VAL A 121 0.15 -12.73 -4.82
CA VAL A 121 1.37 -12.01 -4.46
C VAL A 121 2.23 -12.91 -3.59
N ASP A 122 3.55 -12.86 -3.77
CA ASP A 122 4.49 -13.67 -2.98
C ASP A 122 4.63 -13.17 -1.53
N VAL A 123 4.39 -11.87 -1.30
CA VAL A 123 4.53 -11.21 -0.01
C VAL A 123 3.37 -10.25 0.21
N VAL A 124 2.71 -10.33 1.36
CA VAL A 124 1.76 -9.33 1.85
C VAL A 124 2.39 -8.57 3.01
N ARG A 125 2.25 -7.24 3.01
CA ARG A 125 2.90 -6.39 4.02
C ARG A 125 1.88 -5.78 4.97
N GLY A 126 2.29 -5.63 6.22
CA GLY A 126 1.48 -5.19 7.33
C GLY A 126 2.17 -4.11 8.15
N MET A 127 1.37 -3.24 8.74
CA MET A 127 1.84 -2.29 9.75
C MET A 127 0.89 -2.27 10.95
N MET A 128 1.44 -2.25 12.16
CA MET A 128 0.73 -1.84 13.36
C MET A 128 1.29 -0.53 13.86
N ALA A 129 0.40 0.40 14.22
CA ALA A 129 0.80 1.67 14.81
C ALA A 129 0.03 1.94 16.09
N ASN A 130 0.71 2.48 17.09
CA ASN A 130 0.09 3.17 18.21
C ASN A 130 0.79 4.52 18.42
N LYS A 131 0.44 5.23 19.49
CA LYS A 131 1.06 6.53 19.80
C LYS A 131 2.52 6.43 20.24
N ASP A 132 2.95 5.26 20.72
CA ASP A 132 4.25 5.02 21.35
C ASP A 132 5.24 4.33 20.40
N GLY A 133 4.79 3.81 19.26
CA GLY A 133 5.68 3.20 18.27
C GLY A 133 4.95 2.54 17.11
N TRP A 134 5.74 2.16 16.11
CA TRP A 134 5.29 1.52 14.87
C TRP A 134 6.03 0.20 14.62
N ILE A 135 5.32 -0.79 14.08
CA ILE A 135 5.83 -2.13 13.76
C ILE A 135 5.44 -2.48 12.33
N PHE A 136 6.38 -3.08 11.60
CA PHE A 136 6.19 -3.57 10.25
C PHE A 136 6.27 -5.09 10.24
N MET A 137 5.46 -5.72 9.40
CA MET A 137 5.39 -7.18 9.28
C MET A 137 5.28 -7.58 7.82
N ASP A 138 6.08 -8.54 7.38
CA ASP A 138 5.94 -9.17 6.07
C ASP A 138 5.46 -10.61 6.27
N TYR A 139 4.49 -11.02 5.46
CA TYR A 139 4.06 -12.41 5.33
C TYR A 139 4.53 -12.95 3.98
N ASP A 140 5.49 -13.87 4.01
CA ASP A 140 5.93 -14.63 2.83
C ASP A 140 4.97 -15.81 2.62
N VAL A 141 4.23 -15.75 1.52
CA VAL A 141 3.17 -16.72 1.20
C VAL A 141 3.76 -18.08 0.83
N GLN A 142 4.92 -18.11 0.18
CA GLN A 142 5.56 -19.36 -0.26
C GLN A 142 6.22 -20.09 0.89
N ALA A 143 6.94 -19.35 1.75
CA ALA A 143 7.57 -19.89 2.95
C ALA A 143 6.57 -20.12 4.10
N ASN A 144 5.36 -19.57 3.99
CA ASN A 144 4.37 -19.48 5.06
C ASN A 144 4.98 -18.95 6.36
N ALA A 145 5.76 -17.86 6.23
CA ALA A 145 6.59 -17.33 7.29
C ALA A 145 6.34 -15.83 7.49
N PHE A 146 6.53 -15.37 8.73
CA PHE A 146 6.38 -13.97 9.09
C PHE A 146 7.72 -13.38 9.51
N ALA A 147 8.02 -12.19 9.01
CA ALA A 147 9.13 -11.37 9.46
C ALA A 147 8.57 -10.12 10.14
N VAL A 148 8.99 -9.85 11.38
CA VAL A 148 8.52 -8.69 12.17
C VAL A 148 9.70 -7.76 12.42
N SER A 149 9.51 -6.47 12.20
CA SER A 149 10.55 -5.47 12.48
C SER A 149 10.74 -5.27 13.98
N THR A 150 11.89 -4.71 14.34
CA THR A 150 12.00 -4.00 15.63
C THR A 150 10.97 -2.87 15.69
N THR A 151 10.50 -2.55 16.90
CA THR A 151 9.57 -1.43 17.07
C THR A 151 10.31 -0.10 16.88
N LEU A 152 9.80 0.74 15.99
CA LEU A 152 10.24 2.12 15.88
C LEU A 152 9.55 2.92 16.99
N ALA A 153 10.27 3.14 18.09
CA ALA A 153 9.73 3.82 19.27
C ALA A 153 9.51 5.32 19.00
N ILE A 154 8.38 5.84 19.47
CA ILE A 154 8.05 7.26 19.49
C ILE A 154 8.15 7.69 20.95
N ASP A 155 9.34 8.13 21.33
CA ASP A 155 9.65 8.57 22.70
C ASP A 155 9.63 10.10 22.78
N MET A 156 8.65 10.64 23.49
CA MET A 156 8.48 12.08 23.68
C MET A 156 9.58 12.72 24.54
N HIS A 157 10.36 11.93 25.26
CA HIS A 157 11.52 12.41 26.01
C HIS A 157 12.79 12.49 25.15
N ASN A 158 12.75 11.94 23.94
CA ASN A 158 13.83 11.98 22.97
C ASN A 158 13.29 12.40 21.59
N GLU A 159 13.20 13.71 21.39
CA GLU A 159 12.64 14.31 20.18
C GLU A 159 13.41 13.90 18.91
N ASP A 160 14.75 13.90 18.98
CA ASP A 160 15.60 13.53 17.84
C ASP A 160 15.35 12.08 17.41
N LEU A 161 15.30 11.15 18.36
CA LEU A 161 14.99 9.74 18.09
C LEU A 161 13.58 9.58 17.51
N THR A 162 12.61 10.34 18.02
CA THR A 162 11.24 10.32 17.51
C THR A 162 11.17 10.80 16.06
N ILE A 163 11.86 11.89 15.72
CA ILE A 163 11.91 12.41 14.35
C ILE A 163 12.57 11.38 13.43
N GLU A 164 13.71 10.83 13.84
CA GLU A 164 14.43 9.81 13.06
C GLU A 164 13.56 8.57 12.82
N ASN A 165 12.95 8.01 13.86
CA ASN A 165 12.08 6.83 13.75
C ASN A 165 10.84 7.09 12.88
N ARG A 166 10.26 8.30 12.94
CA ARG A 166 9.18 8.69 12.03
C ARG A 166 9.64 8.71 10.59
N ILE A 167 10.81 9.28 10.30
CA ILE A 167 11.40 9.29 8.96
C ILE A 167 11.65 7.87 8.46
N VAL A 168 12.23 7.00 9.29
CA VAL A 168 12.43 5.58 8.96
C VAL A 168 11.09 4.90 8.68
N GLY A 169 10.07 5.14 9.49
CA GLY A 169 8.73 4.61 9.28
C GLY A 169 8.11 5.07 7.96
N MET A 170 8.26 6.35 7.58
CA MET A 170 7.81 6.88 6.29
C MET A 170 8.51 6.19 5.12
N ARG A 171 9.83 5.97 5.22
CA ARG A 171 10.62 5.27 4.21
C ARG A 171 10.19 3.82 4.04
N LEU A 172 9.92 3.12 5.14
CA LEU A 172 9.40 1.75 5.12
C LEU A 172 8.00 1.68 4.48
N MET A 173 7.09 2.59 4.85
CA MET A 173 5.77 2.66 4.23
C MET A 173 5.86 2.93 2.72
N TRP A 174 6.71 3.88 2.31
CA TRP A 174 6.98 4.12 0.88
C TRP A 174 7.43 2.84 0.17
N GLN A 175 8.38 2.11 0.75
CA GLN A 175 8.88 0.85 0.20
C GLN A 175 7.78 -0.21 0.07
N MET A 176 6.90 -0.33 1.07
CA MET A 176 5.79 -1.28 1.05
C MET A 176 4.85 -1.02 -0.14
N PHE A 177 4.50 0.24 -0.38
CA PHE A 177 3.63 0.64 -1.50
C PHE A 177 4.30 0.39 -2.84
N LEU A 178 5.56 0.79 -3.00
CA LEU A 178 6.32 0.59 -4.24
C LEU A 178 6.47 -0.90 -4.56
N HIS A 179 6.83 -1.72 -3.57
CA HIS A 179 6.93 -3.16 -3.77
C HIS A 179 5.57 -3.78 -4.10
N GLY A 180 4.50 -3.37 -3.42
CA GLY A 180 3.14 -3.79 -3.70
C GLY A 180 2.72 -3.52 -5.15
N TYR A 181 2.95 -2.29 -5.61
CA TYR A 181 2.72 -1.88 -6.99
C TYR A 181 3.49 -2.78 -7.98
N VAL A 182 4.80 -2.93 -7.79
CA VAL A 182 5.65 -3.72 -8.71
C VAL A 182 5.20 -5.17 -8.78
N MET A 183 4.87 -5.79 -7.64
CA MET A 183 4.40 -7.18 -7.60
C MET A 183 3.09 -7.36 -8.36
N GLN A 184 2.13 -6.43 -8.21
CA GLN A 184 0.89 -6.46 -8.98
C GLN A 184 1.15 -6.35 -10.49
N ILE A 185 2.05 -5.45 -10.91
CA ILE A 185 2.44 -5.31 -12.32
C ILE A 185 3.08 -6.60 -12.87
N GLU A 186 3.93 -7.27 -12.09
CA GLU A 186 4.55 -8.53 -12.48
C GLU A 186 3.51 -9.64 -12.68
N GLU A 187 2.50 -9.73 -11.82
CA GLU A 187 1.40 -10.68 -11.96
C GLU A 187 0.50 -10.38 -13.17
N ASP A 188 0.16 -9.10 -13.40
CA ASP A 188 -0.59 -8.70 -14.58
C ASP A 188 0.18 -9.01 -15.87
N LEU A 189 1.49 -8.82 -15.89
CA LEU A 189 2.34 -9.22 -17.00
C LEU A 189 2.26 -10.74 -17.22
N LYS A 190 2.45 -11.56 -16.16
CA LYS A 190 2.35 -13.03 -16.25
C LYS A 190 0.99 -13.48 -16.80
N ALA A 191 -0.10 -12.82 -16.38
CA ALA A 191 -1.45 -13.13 -16.83
C ALA A 191 -1.69 -12.78 -18.31
N ASN A 192 -1.02 -11.74 -18.82
CA ASN A 192 -1.15 -11.28 -20.21
C ASN A 192 -0.14 -11.92 -21.18
N LEU A 193 0.89 -12.61 -20.67
CA LEU A 193 1.81 -13.38 -21.50
C LEU A 193 1.15 -14.68 -22.03
N PRO A 194 1.46 -15.09 -23.27
CA PRO A 194 0.94 -16.33 -23.81
C PRO A 194 1.48 -17.54 -23.01
N LYS A 195 0.58 -18.31 -22.38
CA LYS A 195 0.96 -19.52 -21.66
C LYS A 195 1.48 -20.58 -22.65
N PRO A 196 2.67 -21.18 -22.42
CA PRO A 196 3.16 -22.27 -23.24
C PRO A 196 2.17 -23.46 -23.17
N GLY A 197 1.69 -23.93 -24.32
CA GLY A 197 0.88 -25.16 -24.41
C GLY A 197 -0.65 -25.02 -24.41
N GLN A 198 -1.23 -23.81 -24.37
CA GLN A 198 -2.68 -23.66 -24.59
C GLN A 198 -3.04 -23.88 -26.08
N LYS A 199 -3.50 -25.08 -26.42
CA LYS A 199 -4.21 -25.33 -27.69
C LYS A 199 -5.41 -24.38 -27.78
N ARG A 200 -5.47 -23.57 -28.85
CA ARG A 200 -6.58 -22.67 -29.16
C ARG A 200 -7.89 -23.46 -29.12
N LYS A 201 -8.81 -23.13 -28.19
CA LYS A 201 -10.21 -23.55 -28.33
C LYS A 201 -10.82 -22.80 -29.51
N ALA A 202 -11.49 -23.57 -30.37
CA ALA A 202 -12.35 -23.24 -31.52
C ALA A 202 -12.11 -21.90 -32.25
N GLU A 203 -11.79 -22.02 -33.54
CA GLU A 203 -11.48 -20.96 -34.50
C GLU A 203 -12.54 -19.83 -34.52
N PRO A 204 -12.18 -18.61 -34.09
CA PRO A 204 -12.85 -17.40 -34.54
C PRO A 204 -12.59 -17.19 -36.04
N SER A 205 -13.45 -16.45 -36.74
CA SER A 205 -13.19 -16.04 -38.13
C SER A 205 -11.82 -15.35 -38.25
N VAL A 206 -11.19 -15.44 -39.42
CA VAL A 206 -9.82 -14.95 -39.68
C VAL A 206 -9.62 -13.48 -39.26
N GLU A 207 -10.59 -12.60 -39.53
CA GLU A 207 -10.55 -11.20 -39.09
C GLU A 207 -10.62 -11.04 -37.56
N THR A 208 -11.37 -11.90 -36.87
CA THR A 208 -11.50 -11.87 -35.40
C THR A 208 -10.24 -12.43 -34.74
N LEU A 209 -9.60 -13.43 -35.36
CA LEU A 209 -8.30 -13.95 -34.94
C LEU A 209 -7.21 -12.90 -35.05
N GLU A 210 -7.12 -12.19 -36.17
CA GLU A 210 -6.12 -11.14 -36.40
C GLU A 210 -6.31 -9.96 -35.43
N LYS A 211 -7.54 -9.45 -35.29
CA LYS A 211 -7.83 -8.38 -34.32
C LYS A 211 -7.54 -8.81 -32.88
N ASN A 212 -7.89 -10.04 -32.48
CA ASN A 212 -7.62 -10.54 -31.13
C ASN A 212 -6.13 -10.80 -30.89
N LEU A 213 -5.38 -11.27 -31.90
CA LEU A 213 -3.93 -11.45 -31.83
C LEU A 213 -3.20 -10.12 -31.73
N ILE A 214 -3.59 -9.13 -32.53
CA ILE A 214 -3.05 -7.78 -32.49
C ILE A 214 -3.34 -7.15 -31.12
N ASN A 215 -4.59 -7.19 -30.64
CA ASN A 215 -4.95 -6.64 -29.33
C ASN A 215 -4.20 -7.32 -28.17
N ARG A 216 -4.02 -8.65 -28.20
CA ARG A 216 -3.24 -9.37 -27.18
C ARG A 216 -1.76 -9.03 -27.23
N ARG A 217 -1.15 -8.93 -28.43
CA ARG A 217 0.25 -8.53 -28.59
C ARG A 217 0.48 -7.10 -28.12
N THR A 218 -0.44 -6.19 -28.44
CA THR A 218 -0.39 -4.80 -27.99
C THR A 218 -0.58 -4.70 -26.47
N SER A 219 -1.45 -5.51 -25.87
CA SER A 219 -1.60 -5.59 -24.39
C SER A 219 -0.32 -6.10 -23.72
N ALA A 220 0.26 -7.20 -24.19
CA ALA A 220 1.48 -7.77 -23.63
C ALA A 220 2.68 -6.81 -23.73
N ALA A 221 2.85 -6.13 -24.87
CA ALA A 221 3.91 -5.14 -25.05
C ALA A 221 3.73 -3.92 -24.11
N LYS A 222 2.50 -3.46 -23.89
CA LYS A 222 2.21 -2.42 -22.89
C LYS A 222 2.59 -2.89 -21.50
N TRP A 223 2.17 -4.07 -21.07
CA TRP A 223 2.52 -4.63 -19.75
C TRP A 223 4.02 -4.86 -19.57
N GLN A 224 4.73 -5.29 -20.61
CA GLN A 224 6.20 -5.41 -20.57
C GLN A 224 6.86 -4.05 -20.33
N ARG A 225 6.37 -2.99 -21.00
CA ARG A 225 6.86 -1.63 -20.78
C ARG A 225 6.57 -1.13 -19.37
N VAL A 226 5.34 -1.35 -18.88
CA VAL A 226 4.92 -0.97 -17.52
C VAL A 226 5.81 -1.67 -16.48
N ALA A 227 6.02 -2.99 -16.63
CA ALA A 227 6.86 -3.79 -15.75
C ALA A 227 8.33 -3.35 -15.77
N ALA A 228 8.88 -3.08 -16.95
CA ALA A 228 10.24 -2.59 -17.08
C ALA A 228 10.43 -1.25 -16.34
N LEU A 229 9.49 -0.31 -16.50
CA LEU A 229 9.52 0.98 -15.81
C LEU A 229 9.32 0.84 -14.30
N ALA A 230 8.39 -0.02 -13.87
CA ALA A 230 8.14 -0.29 -12.44
C ALA A 230 9.38 -0.89 -11.76
N LEU A 231 10.04 -1.85 -12.42
CA LEU A 231 11.26 -2.47 -11.91
C LEU A 231 12.43 -1.48 -11.90
N GLN A 232 12.56 -0.64 -12.92
CA GLN A 232 13.54 0.46 -12.92
C GLN A 232 13.30 1.43 -11.76
N ALA A 233 12.04 1.81 -11.50
CA ALA A 233 11.69 2.65 -10.36
C ALA A 233 12.07 1.97 -9.03
N LYS A 234 11.75 0.68 -8.86
CA LYS A 234 12.14 -0.08 -7.66
C LYS A 234 13.66 -0.11 -7.46
N ASN A 235 14.42 -0.42 -8.51
CA ASN A 235 15.87 -0.49 -8.43
C ASN A 235 16.48 0.88 -8.13
N SER A 236 15.98 1.93 -8.80
CA SER A 236 16.37 3.32 -8.58
C SER A 236 16.07 3.76 -7.13
N ALA A 237 14.92 3.36 -6.57
CA ALA A 237 14.56 3.66 -5.17
C ALA A 237 15.54 3.04 -4.17
N ASN A 238 16.03 1.82 -4.45
CA ASN A 238 16.96 1.11 -3.58
C ASN A 238 18.38 1.70 -3.60
N THR A 239 18.75 2.40 -4.69
CA THR A 239 20.09 3.01 -4.84
C THR A 239 20.09 4.52 -4.70
N ALA A 240 18.93 5.15 -4.49
CA ALA A 240 18.84 6.60 -4.36
C ALA A 240 19.49 7.06 -3.05
N GLU A 241 20.26 8.14 -3.11
CA GLU A 241 20.93 8.77 -1.96
C GLU A 241 20.66 10.28 -1.90
N SER A 242 19.98 10.83 -2.91
CA SER A 242 19.73 12.27 -3.07
C SER A 242 18.32 12.60 -3.54
N ASP A 243 17.88 13.85 -3.29
CA ASP A 243 16.58 14.36 -3.75
C ASP A 243 16.43 14.20 -5.27
N LYS A 244 17.50 14.44 -6.04
CA LYS A 244 17.48 14.30 -7.51
C LYS A 244 17.21 12.86 -7.96
N GLU A 245 17.82 11.88 -7.30
CA GLU A 245 17.61 10.46 -7.60
C GLU A 245 16.24 9.98 -7.15
N PHE A 246 15.72 10.53 -6.05
CA PHE A 246 14.34 10.29 -5.64
C PHE A 246 13.34 10.82 -6.67
N GLU A 247 13.52 12.04 -7.17
CA GLU A 247 12.65 12.59 -8.21
C GLU A 247 12.76 11.81 -9.53
N ALA A 248 13.95 11.32 -9.89
CA ALA A 248 14.12 10.41 -11.02
C ALA A 248 13.35 9.09 -10.83
N THR A 249 13.36 8.56 -9.60
CA THR A 249 12.57 7.39 -9.21
C THR A 249 11.07 7.66 -9.37
N MET A 250 10.59 8.83 -8.94
CA MET A 250 9.19 9.23 -9.09
C MET A 250 8.80 9.36 -10.57
N ALA A 251 9.67 9.94 -11.39
CA ALA A 251 9.43 10.06 -12.83
C ALA A 251 9.28 8.67 -13.50
N LEU A 252 10.10 7.70 -13.13
CA LEU A 252 9.98 6.31 -13.62
C LEU A 252 8.67 5.66 -13.16
N LEU A 253 8.28 5.86 -11.90
CA LEU A 253 7.02 5.35 -11.37
C LEU A 253 5.83 5.94 -12.13
N HIS A 254 5.78 7.26 -12.31
CA HIS A 254 4.69 7.91 -13.03
C HIS A 254 4.63 7.45 -14.50
N GLN A 255 5.76 7.33 -15.18
CA GLN A 255 5.80 6.78 -16.54
C GLN A 255 5.30 5.33 -16.59
N SER A 256 5.58 4.52 -15.56
CA SER A 256 5.01 3.18 -15.44
C SER A 256 3.49 3.23 -15.37
N ILE A 257 2.94 4.07 -14.49
CA ILE A 257 1.50 4.22 -14.29
C ILE A 257 0.81 4.74 -15.56
N GLU A 258 1.38 5.74 -16.24
CA GLU A 258 0.86 6.28 -17.50
C GLU A 258 0.88 5.26 -18.65
N ALA A 259 1.80 4.30 -18.60
CA ALA A 259 1.89 3.23 -19.59
C ALA A 259 0.86 2.10 -19.35
N VAL A 260 0.18 2.08 -18.19
CA VAL A 260 -0.85 1.09 -17.86
C VAL A 260 -1.97 1.14 -18.91
N PRO A 261 -2.46 -0.01 -19.41
CA PRO A 261 -3.56 -0.01 -20.37
C PRO A 261 -4.82 0.70 -19.82
N GLU A 262 -5.45 1.54 -20.64
CA GLU A 262 -6.57 2.44 -20.27
C GLU A 262 -7.75 1.78 -19.54
N HIS A 263 -8.01 0.49 -19.79
CA HIS A 263 -9.09 -0.25 -19.13
C HIS A 263 -8.79 -0.62 -17.68
N TYR A 264 -7.52 -0.56 -17.27
CA TYR A 264 -7.07 -0.69 -15.88
C TYR A 264 -6.90 0.68 -15.20
N ALA A 265 -6.69 1.74 -15.98
CA ALA A 265 -6.59 3.11 -15.49
C ALA A 265 -7.98 3.67 -15.17
N LYS A 266 -8.56 3.27 -14.03
CA LYS A 266 -9.71 3.99 -13.46
C LYS A 266 -9.18 5.12 -12.58
N PRO A 267 -9.61 6.38 -12.81
CA PRO A 267 -9.29 7.46 -11.89
C PRO A 267 -9.78 7.08 -10.48
N PHE A 268 -8.88 7.09 -9.50
CA PHE A 268 -9.23 6.94 -8.10
C PHE A 268 -8.70 8.15 -7.33
N ASP A 269 -9.62 8.89 -6.72
CA ASP A 269 -9.28 10.00 -5.84
C ASP A 269 -8.92 9.46 -4.45
N VAL A 270 -7.62 9.23 -4.26
CA VAL A 270 -7.02 8.81 -2.98
C VAL A 270 -7.39 9.76 -1.85
N TYR A 271 -7.45 11.07 -2.14
CA TYR A 271 -7.74 12.08 -1.13
C TYR A 271 -9.20 12.02 -0.67
N ALA A 272 -10.13 11.86 -1.61
CA ALA A 272 -11.56 11.68 -1.28
C ALA A 272 -11.79 10.42 -0.44
N ALA A 273 -11.17 9.29 -0.79
CA ALA A 273 -11.34 8.02 -0.06
C ALA A 273 -10.76 8.07 1.36
N CYS A 274 -9.59 8.69 1.55
CA CYS A 274 -9.04 8.87 2.89
C CYS A 274 -9.87 9.86 3.73
N LYS A 275 -10.39 10.93 3.11
CA LYS A 275 -11.32 11.85 3.79
C LYS A 275 -12.64 11.20 4.21
N GLU A 276 -13.20 10.34 3.37
CA GLU A 276 -14.39 9.54 3.73
C GLU A 276 -14.08 8.69 4.96
N ARG A 277 -12.90 8.07 5.02
CA ARG A 277 -12.49 7.27 6.18
C ARG A 277 -12.24 8.10 7.44
N GLU A 278 -11.66 9.29 7.31
CA GLU A 278 -11.55 10.26 8.40
C GLU A 278 -12.95 10.63 8.92
N ALA A 279 -13.89 10.94 8.02
CA ALA A 279 -15.26 11.30 8.36
C ALA A 279 -16.02 10.15 9.05
N ASP A 280 -15.87 8.91 8.60
CA ASP A 280 -16.44 7.72 9.24
C ASP A 280 -15.89 7.52 10.65
N SER A 281 -14.58 7.70 10.79
CA SER A 281 -13.90 7.60 12.09
C SER A 281 -14.38 8.68 13.06
N GLU A 282 -14.58 9.91 12.57
CA GLU A 282 -15.19 11.00 13.33
C GLU A 282 -16.65 10.76 13.68
N ALA A 283 -17.44 10.20 12.77
CA ALA A 283 -18.84 9.85 13.01
C ALA A 283 -18.97 8.80 14.13
N LEU A 284 -18.08 7.80 14.14
CA LEU A 284 -17.96 6.82 15.22
C LEU A 284 -17.56 7.47 16.57
N LEU A 285 -16.69 8.48 16.54
CA LEU A 285 -16.32 9.26 17.73
C LEU A 285 -17.50 10.06 18.30
N LYS A 286 -18.38 10.60 17.44
CA LYS A 286 -19.57 11.36 17.84
C LYS A 286 -20.70 10.46 18.38
N LYS A 287 -20.93 9.29 17.78
CA LYS A 287 -21.95 8.33 18.25
C LYS A 287 -21.66 7.75 19.65
N ARG A 288 -20.39 7.66 20.07
CA ARG A 288 -20.00 7.15 21.39
C ARG A 288 -20.03 8.17 22.53
N LYS A 289 -20.47 9.42 22.29
CA LYS A 289 -20.65 10.45 23.35
C LYS A 289 -22.05 10.43 24.00
N PHE A 290 -22.94 9.55 23.58
CA PHE A 290 -24.34 9.49 24.05
C PHE A 290 -24.71 8.16 24.76
N ILE A 291 -23.75 7.46 25.34
CA ILE A 291 -23.99 6.33 26.26
C ILE A 291 -23.25 6.60 27.55
#